data_AF-A0A918RGC5-F1
#
_entry.id   AF-A0A918RGC5-F1
#
_cell.length_a   1.000
_cell.length_b   1.000
_cell.length_c   1.000
_cell.angle_alpha   90.00
_cell.angle_beta   90.00
_cell.angle_gamma   90.00
#
_symmetry.space_group_name_H-M   'P 1'
#
loop_
_entity.id
_entity.type
_entity.pdbx_description
1 polymer ?
#
loop_
_entity_poly.entity_id
_entity_poly.type
_entity_poly.pdbx_seq_one_letter_code
_entity_poly.pdbx_strand_id
1 'polypeptide(L)'
;MMDTLAPFVGLIGLIGFAGLAGIRQPVDKSRPGSEIRLLGLFGLVGLVGFWIPGAGAIGASGALGLWNHQNPKLAFWGKLGWMSIAGLPYLARHLLT
;
A
#
# COMPACT_ATOMS: atom_id res chain seq x y z
N MET A 1 23.06 -5.55 6.90
CA MET A 1 22.31 -5.97 5.69
C MET A 1 20.89 -5.41 5.67
N MET A 2 20.09 -5.54 6.74
CA MET A 2 18.74 -4.95 6.79
C MET A 2 18.73 -3.43 6.64
N ASP A 3 19.65 -2.71 7.29
CA ASP A 3 19.72 -1.24 7.18
C ASP A 3 20.06 -0.76 5.76
N THR A 4 20.80 -1.57 5.00
CA THR A 4 21.11 -1.30 3.59
C THR A 4 19.91 -1.52 2.68
N LEU A 5 19.02 -2.46 3.02
CA LEU A 5 17.84 -2.82 2.21
C LEU A 5 16.61 -1.98 2.56
N ALA A 6 16.54 -1.40 3.75
CA ALA A 6 15.39 -0.63 4.24
C ALA A 6 14.95 0.51 3.29
N PRO A 7 15.84 1.29 2.67
CA PRO A 7 15.44 2.32 1.70
C PRO A 7 14.77 1.75 0.44
N PHE A 8 15.28 0.63 -0.07
CA PHE A 8 14.73 -0.04 -1.26
C PHE A 8 13.37 -0.68 -0.96
N VAL A 9 13.22 -1.27 0.23
CA VAL A 9 11.94 -1.78 0.72
C VAL A 9 10.95 -0.62 0.89
N GLY A 10 11.41 0.57 1.30
CA GLY A 10 10.59 1.77 1.35
C GLY A 10 9.95 2.15 0.00
N LEU A 11 10.66 1.94 -1.11
CA LEU A 11 10.15 2.24 -2.47
C LEU A 11 8.94 1.39 -2.87
N ILE A 12 8.78 0.19 -2.27
CA ILE A 12 7.59 -0.65 -2.45
C ILE A 12 6.33 0.13 -2.03
N GLY A 13 6.45 1.04 -1.05
CA GLY A 13 5.39 1.92 -0.61
C GLY A 13 4.72 2.75 -1.70
N LEU A 14 5.47 3.12 -2.73
CA LEU A 14 4.98 3.94 -3.84
C LEU A 14 3.89 3.21 -4.65
N ILE A 15 3.87 1.87 -4.61
CA ILE A 15 2.79 1.06 -5.20
C ILE A 15 1.44 1.44 -4.57
N GLY A 16 1.43 1.84 -3.30
CA GLY A 16 0.24 2.25 -2.56
C GLY A 16 -0.54 3.38 -3.23
N PHE A 17 0.14 4.27 -3.97
CA PHE A 17 -0.52 5.34 -4.72
C PHE A 17 -1.46 4.85 -5.81
N ALA A 18 -1.31 3.62 -6.29
CA ALA A 18 -2.29 3.00 -7.19
C ALA A 18 -3.70 3.01 -6.58
N GLY A 19 -3.83 2.91 -5.25
CA GLY A 19 -5.11 3.00 -4.53
C GLY A 19 -5.89 4.29 -4.82
N LEU A 20 -5.19 5.39 -5.11
CA LEU A 20 -5.81 6.68 -5.45
C LEU A 20 -6.45 6.69 -6.84
N ALA A 21 -6.13 5.72 -7.72
CA ALA A 21 -6.77 5.59 -9.02
C ALA A 21 -8.29 5.36 -8.91
N GLY A 22 -8.76 4.81 -7.78
CA GLY A 22 -10.18 4.66 -7.47
C GLY A 22 -10.93 5.99 -7.30
N ILE A 23 -10.24 7.11 -7.04
CA ILE A 23 -10.83 8.46 -7.00
C ILE A 23 -11.18 8.90 -8.42
N ARG A 24 -10.29 8.63 -9.37
CA ARG A 24 -10.49 8.97 -10.79
C ARG A 24 -11.43 8.00 -11.50
N GLN A 25 -11.36 6.72 -11.14
CA GLN A 25 -12.22 5.65 -11.66
C GLN A 25 -12.98 5.01 -10.49
N PRO A 26 -14.13 5.58 -10.10
CA PRO A 26 -14.89 5.04 -8.98
C PRO A 26 -15.42 3.64 -9.31
N VAL A 27 -15.35 2.76 -8.32
CA VAL A 27 -15.96 1.44 -8.38
C VAL A 27 -17.47 1.56 -8.23
N ASP A 28 -18.20 0.64 -8.84
CA ASP A 28 -19.64 0.45 -8.67
C ASP A 28 -20.04 0.46 -7.18
N LYS A 29 -21.12 1.19 -6.87
CA LYS A 29 -21.66 1.34 -5.52
C LYS A 29 -22.30 0.06 -4.99
N SER A 30 -22.74 -0.84 -5.88
CA SER A 30 -23.32 -2.14 -5.54
C SER A 30 -22.26 -3.19 -5.17
N ARG A 31 -20.99 -2.97 -5.52
CA ARG A 31 -19.91 -3.91 -5.20
C ARG A 31 -19.55 -3.84 -3.71
N PRO A 32 -19.41 -4.98 -3.02
CA PRO A 32 -19.03 -5.02 -1.62
C PRO A 32 -17.60 -4.52 -1.38
N GLY A 33 -17.26 -4.24 -0.12
CA GLY A 33 -15.89 -3.90 0.31
C GLY A 33 -15.57 -2.40 0.30
N SER A 34 -16.54 -1.54 0.63
CA SER A 34 -16.32 -0.09 0.77
C SER A 34 -15.21 0.25 1.78
N GLU A 35 -15.14 -0.50 2.89
CA GLU A 35 -14.11 -0.32 3.92
C GLU A 35 -12.71 -0.61 3.38
N ILE A 36 -12.53 -1.69 2.61
CA ILE A 36 -11.24 -2.04 2.02
C ILE A 36 -10.81 -0.95 1.02
N ARG A 37 -11.75 -0.29 0.33
CA ARG A 37 -11.42 0.83 -0.57
C ARG A 37 -10.82 2.02 0.16
N LEU A 38 -11.17 2.23 1.44
CA LEU A 38 -10.55 3.27 2.26
C LEU A 38 -9.05 3.03 2.47
N LEU A 39 -8.59 1.78 2.34
CA LEU A 39 -7.15 1.50 2.32
C LEU A 39 -6.46 2.29 1.23
N GLY A 40 -7.12 2.69 0.13
CA GLY A 40 -6.54 3.60 -0.88
C GLY A 40 -5.85 4.84 -0.30
N LEU A 41 -6.32 5.35 0.84
CA LEU A 41 -5.71 6.48 1.55
C LEU A 41 -4.36 6.11 2.18
N PHE A 42 -4.13 4.85 2.53
CA PHE A 42 -2.87 4.35 3.09
C PHE A 42 -1.73 4.43 2.08
N GLY A 43 -2.01 4.61 0.79
CA GLY A 43 -0.98 4.94 -0.20
C GLY A 43 -0.18 6.20 0.19
N LEU A 44 -0.82 7.17 0.85
CA LEU A 44 -0.16 8.36 1.37
C LEU A 44 0.81 8.04 2.52
N VAL A 45 0.54 6.99 3.30
CA VAL A 45 1.42 6.52 4.38
C VAL A 45 2.76 6.04 3.81
N GLY A 46 2.82 5.65 2.52
CA GLY A 46 4.08 5.31 1.85
C GLY A 46 5.11 6.44 1.90
N LEU A 47 4.68 7.71 1.97
CA LEU A 47 5.57 8.86 2.14
C LEU A 47 6.25 8.88 3.52
N VAL A 48 5.59 8.34 4.55
CA VAL A 48 6.16 8.26 5.91
C VAL A 48 7.44 7.40 5.93
N GLY A 49 7.61 6.52 4.93
CA GLY A 49 8.82 5.73 4.74
C GLY A 49 10.12 6.51 4.59
N PHE A 50 10.07 7.81 4.29
CA PHE A 50 11.26 8.67 4.30
C PHE A 50 11.82 8.91 5.71
N TRP A 51 10.97 8.82 6.75
CA TRP A 51 11.35 9.07 8.13
C TRP A 51 11.35 7.81 8.99
N ILE A 52 10.49 6.84 8.66
CA ILE A 52 10.29 5.62 9.45
C ILE A 52 10.64 4.39 8.61
N PRO A 53 11.72 3.66 8.95
CA PRO A 53 12.03 2.38 8.32
C PRO A 53 10.86 1.40 8.37
N GLY A 54 10.55 0.77 7.24
CA GLY A 54 9.43 -0.17 7.11
C GLY A 54 8.06 0.47 6.88
N ALA A 55 7.80 1.68 7.39
CA ALA A 55 6.53 2.38 7.15
C ALA A 55 6.26 2.65 5.67
N GLY A 56 7.32 2.87 4.88
CA GLY A 56 7.23 3.01 3.44
C GLY A 56 6.55 1.81 2.80
N ALA A 57 7.08 0.60 3.00
CA ALA A 57 6.48 -0.63 2.47
C ALA A 57 5.04 -0.86 2.97
N ILE A 58 4.71 -0.50 4.22
CA ILE A 58 3.31 -0.57 4.70
C ILE A 58 2.36 0.27 3.83
N GLY A 59 2.83 1.40 3.30
CA GLY A 59 2.07 2.23 2.36
C GLY A 59 1.58 1.49 1.12
N ALA A 60 2.26 0.40 0.71
CA ALA A 60 1.81 -0.44 -0.42
C ALA A 60 0.42 -1.03 -0.20
N SER A 61 -0.01 -1.23 1.06
CA SER A 61 -1.38 -1.64 1.41
C SER A 61 -2.44 -0.72 0.81
N GLY A 62 -2.07 0.52 0.47
CA GLY A 62 -2.90 1.45 -0.29
C GLY A 62 -3.48 0.88 -1.57
N ALA A 63 -2.71 0.06 -2.28
CA ALA A 63 -3.16 -0.55 -3.52
C ALA A 63 -4.32 -1.53 -3.27
N LEU A 64 -4.38 -2.20 -2.10
CA LEU A 64 -5.46 -3.14 -1.77
C LEU A 64 -6.84 -2.52 -1.91
N GLY A 65 -6.99 -1.19 -1.84
CA GLY A 65 -8.26 -0.51 -2.11
C GLY A 65 -8.85 -0.80 -3.50
N LEU A 66 -8.03 -1.27 -4.46
CA LEU A 66 -8.47 -1.66 -5.80
C LEU A 66 -8.78 -3.15 -5.98
N TRP A 67 -8.60 -4.00 -4.97
CA TRP A 67 -8.58 -5.47 -5.12
C TRP A 67 -9.78 -6.07 -5.88
N ASN A 68 -11.00 -5.53 -5.71
CA ASN A 68 -12.21 -5.97 -6.42
C ASN A 68 -12.69 -5.02 -7.51
N HIS A 69 -11.88 -4.04 -7.93
CA HIS A 69 -12.27 -3.04 -8.91
C HIS A 69 -12.82 -3.71 -10.20
N GLN A 70 -13.92 -3.18 -10.78
CA GLN A 70 -14.53 -3.80 -11.98
C GLN A 70 -13.58 -3.87 -13.19
N ASN A 71 -12.72 -2.85 -13.33
CA ASN A 71 -11.61 -2.86 -14.28
C ASN A 71 -10.52 -3.85 -13.84
N PRO A 72 -10.24 -4.91 -14.63
CA PRO A 72 -9.28 -5.95 -14.26
C PRO A 72 -7.84 -5.42 -14.12
N LYS A 73 -7.47 -4.33 -14.81
CA LYS A 73 -6.15 -3.70 -14.67
C LYS A 73 -5.97 -3.08 -13.28
N LEU A 74 -7.02 -2.41 -12.77
CA LEU A 74 -7.01 -1.82 -11.44
C LEU A 74 -7.06 -2.91 -10.37
N ALA A 75 -7.86 -3.96 -10.58
CA ALA A 75 -7.86 -5.12 -9.69
C ALA A 75 -6.48 -5.80 -9.59
N PHE A 76 -5.74 -5.86 -10.70
CA PHE A 76 -4.36 -6.34 -10.71
C PHE A 76 -3.45 -5.47 -9.86
N TRP A 77 -3.51 -4.13 -9.99
CA TRP A 77 -2.76 -3.24 -9.10
C TRP A 77 -3.12 -3.47 -7.64
N GLY A 78 -4.39 -3.77 -7.34
CA GLY A 78 -4.80 -4.08 -5.98
C GLY A 78 -4.09 -5.27 -5.36
N LYS A 79 -3.74 -6.29 -6.15
CA LYS A 79 -2.96 -7.45 -5.67
C LYS A 79 -1.54 -7.08 -5.24
N LEU A 80 -0.96 -6.03 -5.84
CA LEU A 80 0.38 -5.57 -5.48
C LEU A 80 0.44 -5.00 -4.06
N GLY A 81 -0.70 -4.66 -3.46
CA GLY A 81 -0.73 -4.16 -2.09
C GLY A 81 -0.30 -5.16 -1.02
N TRP A 82 -0.30 -6.47 -1.36
CA TRP A 82 0.28 -7.51 -0.50
C TRP A 82 1.79 -7.38 -0.31
N MET A 83 2.49 -6.63 -1.17
CA MET A 83 3.91 -6.33 -0.98
C MET A 83 4.17 -5.53 0.32
N SER A 84 3.14 -4.97 0.95
CA SER A 84 3.23 -4.34 2.27
C SER A 84 3.75 -5.26 3.38
N ILE A 85 3.54 -6.57 3.26
CA ILE A 85 4.05 -7.56 4.23
C ILE A 85 5.59 -7.47 4.35
N ALA A 86 6.29 -7.13 3.27
CA ALA A 86 7.74 -6.97 3.27
C ALA A 86 8.23 -5.86 4.23
N GLY A 87 7.36 -4.89 4.57
CA GLY A 87 7.66 -3.82 5.50
C GLY A 87 7.56 -4.20 6.98
N LEU A 88 6.81 -5.26 7.31
CA LEU A 88 6.49 -5.63 8.70
C LEU A 88 7.74 -5.88 9.57
N PRO A 89 8.78 -6.61 9.12
CA PRO A 89 9.96 -6.85 9.96
C PRO A 89 10.72 -5.56 10.28
N TYR A 90 10.78 -4.61 9.35
CA TYR A 90 11.47 -3.34 9.52
C TYR A 90 10.69 -2.39 10.44
N LEU A 91 9.37 -2.33 10.26
CA LEU A 91 8.51 -1.53 11.14
C LEU A 91 8.51 -2.09 12.56
N ALA A 92 8.38 -3.40 12.73
CA ALA A 92 8.42 -4.05 14.04
C ALA A 92 9.73 -3.76 14.75
N ARG A 93 10.86 -3.84 14.06
CA ARG A 93 12.17 -3.46 14.61
C ARG A 93 12.16 -2.00 15.06
N HIS A 94 11.72 -1.06 14.21
CA HIS A 94 11.68 0.37 14.55
C HIS A 94 10.81 0.67 15.78
N LEU A 95 9.70 -0.05 15.98
CA LEU A 95 8.80 0.17 17.12
C LEU A 95 9.30 -0.48 18.42
N LEU A 96 10.23 -1.44 18.34
CA LEU A 96 10.72 -2.22 19.48
C LEU A 96 12.13 -1.79 19.94
N THR A 97 12.73 -0.78 19.31
CA THR A 97 14.06 -0.24 19.61
C THR A 97 13.99 1.25 19.85
#